data_AF-A0A950Q7H1-F1
#
_entry.id   AF-A0A950Q7H1-F1
#
_cell.length_a   1.000
_cell.length_b   1.000
_cell.length_c   1.000
_cell.angle_alpha   90.00
_cell.angle_beta   90.00
_cell.angle_gamma   90.00
#
_symmetry.space_group_name_H-M   'P 1'
#
loop_
_entity.id
_entity.type
_entity.pdbx_description
1 polymer ?
#
loop_
_entity_poly.entity_id
_entity_poly.type
_entity_poly.pdbx_seq_one_letter_code
_entity_poly.pdbx_strand_id
1 'polypeptide(L)' 'GFDPLHDEGAAYAEKLRAAGVAVTLDDYPDMVHDFIYLQAVLPQAAEALGAAANALKQGLMAE' A
#
# COMPACT_ATOMS: atom_id res chain seq x y z
N GLY A 1 -7.99 0.39 6.84
CA GLY A 1 -7.87 0.01 8.26
C GLY A 1 -8.22 1.12 9.25
N PHE A 2 -7.63 1.12 10.46
CA PHE A 2 -7.81 2.13 11.51
C PHE A 2 -6.96 3.40 11.29
N ASP A 3 -6.83 3.83 10.04
CA ASP A 3 -6.07 5.01 9.63
C ASP A 3 -7.05 6.14 9.26
N PRO A 4 -6.96 7.35 9.86
CA PRO A 4 -7.81 8.47 9.49
C PRO A 4 -7.69 8.89 8.01
N LEU A 5 -6.58 8.55 7.35
CA LEU A 5 -6.32 8.85 5.94
C LEU A 5 -6.80 7.76 4.98
N HIS A 6 -7.36 6.66 5.50
CA HIS A 6 -7.75 5.49 4.72
C HIS A 6 -8.62 5.85 3.51
N ASP A 7 -9.70 6.60 3.74
CA ASP A 7 -10.68 6.92 2.71
C ASP A 7 -10.08 7.81 1.61
N GLU A 8 -9.15 8.71 1.97
CA GLU A 8 -8.43 9.56 1.02
C GLU A 8 -7.49 8.73 0.14
N GLY A 9 -6.79 7.75 0.73
CA GLY A 9 -5.94 6.80 0.01
C GLY A 9 -6.73 5.96 -0.99
N ALA A 10 -7.86 5.39 -0.56
CA ALA A 10 -8.76 4.63 -1.42
C ALA A 10 -9.32 5.50 -2.55
N ALA A 11 -9.77 6.72 -2.26
CA ALA A 11 -10.25 7.66 -3.26
C ALA A 11 -9.17 8.03 -4.30
N TYR A 12 -7.91 8.14 -3.89
CA TYR A 12 -6.81 8.43 -4.81
C TYR A 12 -6.50 7.25 -5.73
N ALA A 13 -6.52 6.02 -5.21
CA ALA A 13 -6.37 4.81 -6.03
C ALA A 13 -7.48 4.71 -7.10
N GLU A 14 -8.72 5.02 -6.75
CA GLU A 14 -9.82 5.06 -7.74
C GLU A 14 -9.60 6.15 -8.79
N LYS A 15 -9.12 7.34 -8.40
CA LYS A 15 -8.79 8.41 -9.36
C LYS A 15 -7.70 7.98 -10.35
N LEU A 16 -6.66 7.32 -9.88
CA LEU A 16 -5.59 6.78 -10.74
C LEU A 16 -6.14 5.74 -11.71
N ARG A 17 -6.96 4.81 -11.22
CA ARG A 17 -7.59 3.79 -12.06
C ARG A 17 -8.50 4.39 -13.13
N ALA A 18 -9.32 5.37 -12.75
CA ALA A 18 -10.20 6.10 -13.68
C ALA A 18 -9.42 6.87 -14.76
N ALA A 19 -8.19 7.30 -14.46
CA ALA A 19 -7.28 7.94 -15.41
C ALA A 19 -6.52 6.94 -16.30
N GLY A 20 -6.76 5.63 -16.16
CA GLY A 20 -6.05 4.59 -16.91
C GLY A 20 -4.64 4.30 -16.41
N VAL A 21 -4.26 4.82 -15.24
CA VAL A 21 -2.97 4.52 -14.61
C VAL A 21 -3.04 3.13 -13.97
N ALA A 22 -2.06 2.29 -14.28
CA ALA A 22 -1.90 1.01 -13.59
C ALA A 22 -1.62 1.27 -12.10
N VAL A 23 -2.53 0.83 -11.24
CA VAL A 23 -2.47 1.06 -9.79
C VAL A 23 -2.94 -0.17 -9.04
N THR A 24 -2.22 -0.49 -7.96
CA THR A 24 -2.59 -1.51 -6.98
C THR A 24 -2.88 -0.80 -5.66
N LEU A 25 -4.01 -1.13 -5.02
CA LEU A 25 -4.32 -0.76 -3.65
C LEU A 25 -4.28 -2.03 -2.81
N ASP A 26 -3.39 -2.07 -1.84
CA ASP A 26 -3.27 -3.17 -0.87
C ASP A 26 -3.70 -2.66 0.50
N ASP A 27 -4.96 -2.91 0.86
CA ASP A 27 -5.57 -2.41 2.10
C ASP A 27 -5.39 -3.42 3.25
N TYR A 28 -4.92 -2.92 4.38
CA TYR A 28 -4.73 -3.67 5.61
C TYR A 28 -5.83 -3.27 6.61
N PRO A 29 -6.94 -4.02 6.69
CA PRO A 29 -8.17 -3.58 7.36
C PRO A 29 -8.01 -3.42 8.88
N ASP A 30 -7.05 -4.11 9.50
CA ASP A 30 -6.84 -4.10 10.95
C ASP A 30 -5.63 -3.27 11.40
N MET A 31 -4.96 -2.56 10.48
CA MET A 31 -3.75 -1.80 10.78
C MET A 31 -4.04 -0.33 11.07
N VAL A 32 -3.19 0.28 11.89
CA VAL A 32 -3.20 1.71 12.22
C VAL A 32 -2.30 2.50 11.25
N HIS A 33 -2.42 3.83 11.26
CA HIS A 33 -1.47 4.70 10.57
C HIS A 33 -0.02 4.39 11.01
N ASP A 34 0.93 4.48 10.08
CA ASP A 34 2.37 4.22 10.30
C ASP A 34 2.76 2.78 10.71
N PHE A 35 1.84 1.80 10.63
CA PHE A 35 2.17 0.42 11.02
C PHE A 35 3.38 -0.17 10.28
N ILE A 36 3.69 0.31 9.07
CA ILE A 36 4.83 -0.14 8.25
C ILE A 36 6.19 -0.01 8.96
N TYR A 37 6.31 0.87 9.96
CA TYR A 37 7.52 1.03 10.78
C TYR A 37 7.61 0.05 11.96
N LEU A 38 6.54 -0.68 12.26
CA LEU A 38 6.42 -1.55 13.45
C LEU A 38 6.84 -3.01 13.18
N GLN A 39 7.79 -3.23 12.27
CA GLN A 39 8.22 -4.57 11.81
C GLN A 39 8.74 -5.49 12.91
N ALA A 40 9.24 -4.93 14.01
CA ALA A 40 9.71 -5.72 15.15
C ALA A 40 8.57 -6.41 15.92
N VAL A 41 7.32 -5.93 15.77
CA VAL A 41 6.17 -6.37 16.56
C VAL A 41 4.95 -6.76 15.72
N LEU A 42 4.85 -6.27 14.47
CA LEU A 42 3.78 -6.58 13.53
C LEU A 42 4.33 -7.30 12.29
N PRO A 43 4.06 -8.60 12.11
CA PRO A 43 4.43 -9.33 10.88
C PRO A 43 3.89 -8.67 9.61
N GLN A 44 2.69 -8.09 9.66
CA GLN A 44 2.04 -7.38 8.56
C GLN A 44 2.86 -6.18 8.08
N ALA A 45 3.65 -5.54 8.95
CA ALA A 45 4.50 -4.42 8.55
C ALA A 45 5.66 -4.88 7.65
N ALA A 46 6.25 -6.05 7.94
CA ALA A 46 7.29 -6.64 7.09
C ALA A 46 6.70 -7.15 5.77
N GLU A 47 5.49 -7.71 5.80
CA GLU A 47 4.74 -8.10 4.61
C GLU A 47 4.45 -6.90 3.70
N ALA A 48 3.88 -5.82 4.24
CA ALA A 48 3.56 -4.60 3.49
C ALA A 48 4.80 -3.96 2.86
N LEU A 49 5.89 -3.85 3.62
CA LEU A 49 7.15 -3.32 3.09
C LEU A 49 7.72 -4.22 1.98
N GLY A 50 7.64 -5.54 2.15
CA GLY A 50 8.06 -6.51 1.14
C GLY A 50 7.23 -6.42 -0.15
N ALA A 51 5.91 -6.31 -0.02
CA ALA A 51 4.99 -6.13 -1.15
C ALA A 51 5.31 -4.83 -1.91
N ALA A 52 5.47 -3.71 -1.20
CA ALA A 52 5.84 -2.43 -1.79
C ALA A 52 7.20 -2.47 -2.52
N ALA A 53 8.22 -3.09 -1.91
CA ALA A 53 9.54 -3.25 -2.51
C ALA A 53 9.49 -4.13 -3.77
N ASN A 54 8.70 -5.20 -3.75
CA ASN A 54 8.51 -6.07 -4.91
C ASN A 54 7.77 -5.36 -6.05
N ALA A 55 6.72 -4.59 -5.75
CA ALA A 55 6.01 -3.78 -6.74
C ALA A 55 6.94 -2.75 -7.39
N LEU A 56 7.78 -2.07 -6.59
CA LEU A 56 8.80 -1.15 -7.10
C LEU A 56 9.79 -1.87 -8.02
N LYS A 57 10.33 -3.01 -7.60
CA LYS A 57 11.26 -3.81 -8.42
C LYS A 57 10.63 -4.20 -9.75
N GLN A 58 9.40 -4.68 -9.75
CA GLN A 58 8.67 -5.05 -10.97
C GLN A 58 8.46 -3.85 -11.89
N GLY A 59 8.01 -2.71 -11.34
CA GLY A 59 7.79 -1.49 -12.12
C GLY A 59 9.07 -0.93 -12.76
N LEU A 60 10.22 -1.07 -12.11
CA LEU A 60 11.52 -0.67 -12.65
C LEU A 60 12.13 -1.69 -13.63
N MET A 61 11.63 -2.93 -13.63
CA MET A 61 12.06 -4.00 -14.54
C MET A 61 11.14 -4.18 -15.76
N ALA A 62 9.98 -3.55 -15.76
CA ALA A 62 9.08 -3.55 -16.91
C ALA A 62 9.65 -2.63 -18.01
N GLU A 63 9.99 -3.21 -19.16
CA GLU A 63 10.40 -2.51 -20.39
C GLU A 63 9.23 -1.75 -21.04
#